data_AF-A0A0G3HCB0-F1
#
_entry.id   AF-A0A0G3HCB0-F1
#
_cell.length_a   1.000
_cell.length_b   1.000
_cell.length_c   1.000
_cell.angle_alpha   90.00
_cell.angle_beta   90.00
_cell.angle_gamma   90.00
#
_symmetry.space_group_name_H-M   'P 1'
#
loop_
_entity.id
_entity.type
_entity.pdbx_description
1 polymer ?
#
loop_
_entity_poly.entity_id
_entity_poly.type
_entity_poly.pdbx_seq_one_letter_code
_entity_poly.pdbx_strand_id
1 'polypeptide(L)'
;MDNNLGIIVLTNLRVIIKDRKLMGSDMKEITPSSITSLSTGKKMTGETVKMTVSGSDLEITALPHGRGTELANLLRQAMNGTTLPAPTAAPVEPAADLIAQVEKLAELPAAGIFNDDEFAQAKAKALGI
;
A
#
# COMPACT_ATOMS: atom_id res chain seq x y z
N MET A 1 2.83 -23.45 -5.35
CA MET A 1 2.38 -22.95 -6.67
C MET A 1 2.72 -24.01 -7.68
N ASP A 2 1.75 -24.51 -8.44
CA ASP A 2 2.02 -25.39 -9.58
C ASP A 2 2.95 -24.63 -10.54
N ASN A 3 3.88 -25.33 -11.21
CA ASN A 3 5.00 -24.80 -11.98
C ASN A 3 4.57 -23.99 -13.23
N ASN A 4 3.82 -22.91 -13.00
CA ASN A 4 3.14 -22.07 -13.95
C ASN A 4 3.94 -20.79 -14.17
N LEU A 5 3.88 -20.26 -15.39
CA LEU A 5 4.49 -18.97 -15.68
C LEU A 5 3.69 -17.88 -14.98
N GLY A 6 4.38 -17.05 -14.20
CA GLY A 6 3.77 -15.97 -13.43
C GLY A 6 4.60 -14.69 -13.47
N ILE A 7 3.97 -13.61 -13.06
CA ILE A 7 4.62 -12.31 -12.83
C ILE A 7 4.46 -11.91 -11.37
N ILE A 8 5.53 -11.37 -10.81
CA ILE A 8 5.57 -10.84 -9.45
C ILE A 8 5.86 -9.34 -9.57
N VAL A 9 4.99 -8.54 -8.98
CA VAL A 9 5.10 -7.08 -8.96
C VAL A 9 5.14 -6.63 -7.51
N LEU A 10 6.25 -6.00 -7.12
CA LEU A 10 6.35 -5.30 -5.85
C LEU A 10 5.99 -3.83 -6.07
N THR A 11 4.97 -3.37 -5.35
CA THR A 11 4.59 -1.95 -5.27
C THR A 11 4.99 -1.39 -3.90
N ASN A 12 4.67 -0.12 -3.66
CA ASN A 12 4.84 0.52 -2.36
C ASN A 12 3.94 -0.08 -1.25
N LEU A 13 2.78 -0.65 -1.61
CA LEU A 13 1.80 -1.14 -0.62
C LEU A 13 1.60 -2.65 -0.66
N ARG A 14 1.84 -3.29 -1.81
CA ARG A 14 1.46 -4.69 -2.07
C ARG A 14 2.45 -5.40 -2.96
N VAL A 15 2.61 -6.69 -2.70
CA VAL A 15 3.19 -7.67 -3.60
C VAL A 15 2.04 -8.35 -4.32
N ILE A 16 2.03 -8.25 -5.64
CA ILE A 16 1.02 -8.85 -6.49
C ILE A 16 1.68 -9.99 -7.24
N ILE A 17 1.11 -11.17 -7.15
CA ILE A 17 1.59 -12.37 -7.83
C ILE A 17 0.46 -12.86 -8.71
N LYS A 18 0.71 -12.90 -10.01
CA LYS A 18 -0.27 -13.40 -10.99
C LYS A 18 0.31 -14.60 -11.70
N ASP A 19 -0.37 -15.73 -11.55
CA ASP A 19 -0.01 -16.99 -12.18
C ASP A 19 -0.94 -17.27 -13.35
N ARG A 20 -0.38 -17.68 -14.49
CA ARG A 20 -1.16 -18.16 -15.63
C ARG A 20 -1.31 -19.67 -15.54
N LYS A 21 -2.53 -20.14 -15.29
CA LYS A 21 -2.87 -21.57 -15.31
C LYS A 21 -3.26 -21.98 -16.73
N LEU A 22 -3.29 -23.29 -17.00
CA LEU A 22 -3.73 -23.83 -18.30
C LEU A 22 -5.17 -23.40 -18.65
N MET A 23 -6.04 -23.30 -17.63
CA MET A 23 -7.31 -22.59 -17.70
C MET A 23 -7.36 -21.49 -16.63
N GLY A 24 -7.48 -20.25 -17.07
CA GLY A 24 -7.61 -19.07 -16.19
C GLY A 24 -6.30 -18.53 -15.63
N SER A 25 -6.41 -17.59 -14.71
CA SER A 25 -5.29 -17.03 -13.96
C SER A 25 -5.62 -16.93 -12.50
N ASP A 26 -4.63 -17.14 -11.65
CA ASP A 26 -4.71 -16.90 -10.22
C ASP A 26 -4.00 -15.58 -9.91
N MET A 27 -4.54 -14.80 -8.98
CA MET A 27 -3.90 -13.56 -8.52
C MET A 27 -3.95 -13.53 -7.01
N LYS A 28 -2.77 -13.33 -6.41
CA LYS A 28 -2.61 -13.17 -4.97
C LYS A 28 -2.00 -11.82 -4.68
N GLU A 29 -2.60 -11.10 -3.75
CA GLU A 29 -2.09 -9.83 -3.23
C GLU A 29 -1.67 -9.99 -1.78
N ILE A 30 -0.47 -9.52 -1.45
CA ILE A 30 0.13 -9.66 -0.14
C ILE A 30 0.66 -8.29 0.29
N THR A 31 0.20 -7.78 1.42
CA THR A 31 0.83 -6.60 2.03
C THR A 31 2.19 -7.01 2.59
N PRO A 32 3.29 -6.27 2.35
CA PRO A 32 4.60 -6.64 2.90
C PRO A 32 4.57 -6.85 4.42
N SER A 33 3.80 -6.05 5.16
CA SER A 33 3.67 -6.16 6.62
C SER A 33 3.01 -7.46 7.13
N SER A 34 2.30 -8.22 6.28
CA SER A 34 1.71 -9.51 6.67
C SER A 34 2.66 -10.70 6.46
N ILE A 35 3.84 -10.46 5.90
CA ILE A 35 4.90 -11.47 5.75
C ILE A 35 5.58 -11.65 7.11
N THR A 36 5.48 -12.84 7.69
CA THR A 36 6.09 -13.17 8.99
C THR A 36 7.46 -13.82 8.85
N SER A 37 7.71 -14.50 7.73
CA SER A 37 8.99 -15.15 7.45
C SER A 37 9.35 -15.00 5.98
N LEU A 38 10.65 -14.88 5.68
CA LEU A 38 11.15 -14.75 4.32
C LEU A 38 12.54 -15.37 4.19
N SER A 39 12.67 -16.38 3.33
CA SER A 39 13.91 -17.10 3.05
C SER A 39 14.15 -17.29 1.55
N THR A 40 15.42 -17.44 1.18
CA THR A 40 15.87 -17.64 -0.20
C THR A 40 16.65 -18.94 -0.31
N GLY A 41 16.51 -19.65 -1.42
CA GLY A 41 17.26 -20.86 -1.73
C GLY A 41 17.80 -20.83 -3.15
N LYS A 42 18.83 -21.63 -3.41
CA LYS A 42 19.38 -21.86 -4.75
C LYS A 42 19.20 -23.32 -5.11
N LYS A 43 18.66 -23.58 -6.29
CA LYS A 43 18.50 -24.91 -6.89
C LYS A 43 19.14 -24.90 -8.28
N MET A 44 19.35 -26.09 -8.85
CA MET A 44 19.87 -26.23 -10.21
C MET A 44 18.97 -25.56 -11.26
N THR A 45 17.65 -25.51 -11.01
CA THR A 45 16.66 -24.89 -11.88
C THR A 45 16.47 -23.38 -11.66
N GLY A 46 17.25 -22.76 -10.77
CA GLY A 46 17.15 -21.34 -10.44
C GLY A 46 17.04 -21.07 -8.94
N GLU A 47 16.66 -19.86 -8.59
CA GLU A 47 16.46 -19.45 -7.19
C GLU A 47 15.01 -19.72 -6.73
N THR A 48 14.86 -19.84 -5.42
CA THR A 48 13.56 -19.99 -4.75
C THR A 48 13.39 -18.94 -3.68
N VAL A 49 12.19 -18.39 -3.54
CA VAL A 49 11.81 -17.49 -2.45
C VAL A 49 10.64 -18.13 -1.70
N LYS A 50 10.81 -18.36 -0.40
CA LYS A 50 9.79 -18.89 0.49
C LYS A 50 9.38 -17.82 1.48
N MET A 51 8.08 -17.60 1.62
CA MET A 51 7.53 -16.64 2.55
C MET A 51 6.30 -17.20 3.27
N THR A 52 6.18 -16.90 4.55
CA THR A 52 4.98 -17.21 5.33
C THR A 52 4.15 -15.94 5.45
N VAL A 53 2.88 -16.01 5.07
CA VAL A 53 1.93 -14.89 5.07
C VAL A 53 0.69 -15.31 5.83
N SER A 54 0.40 -14.65 6.96
CA SER A 54 -0.78 -14.93 7.79
C SER A 54 -1.02 -16.43 8.07
N GLY A 55 0.05 -17.17 8.36
CA GLY A 55 -0.01 -18.62 8.66
C GLY A 55 -0.10 -19.54 7.44
N SER A 56 -0.01 -19.01 6.21
CA SER A 56 0.07 -19.78 4.98
C SER A 56 1.44 -19.62 4.33
N ASP A 57 2.05 -20.73 3.92
CA ASP A 57 3.31 -20.71 3.20
C ASP A 57 3.11 -20.47 1.70
N LEU A 58 3.98 -19.64 1.14
CA LEU A 58 4.08 -19.38 -0.28
C LEU A 58 5.52 -19.63 -0.74
N GLU A 59 5.66 -20.43 -1.79
CA GLU A 59 6.94 -20.71 -2.43
C GLU A 59 6.89 -20.31 -3.90
N ILE A 60 7.84 -19.46 -4.27
CA ILE A 60 8.13 -19.04 -5.64
C ILE A 60 9.40 -19.78 -6.06
N THR A 61 9.36 -20.45 -7.20
CA THR A 61 10.48 -21.28 -7.69
C THR A 61 10.89 -20.90 -9.10
N ALA A 62 12.00 -21.47 -9.57
CA ALA A 62 12.54 -21.25 -10.92
C ALA A 62 12.78 -19.77 -11.26
N LEU A 63 13.13 -18.96 -10.26
CA LEU A 63 13.52 -17.57 -10.49
C LEU A 63 14.90 -17.54 -11.16
N PRO A 64 15.13 -16.62 -12.12
CA PRO A 64 16.48 -16.43 -12.67
C PRO A 64 17.51 -16.14 -11.57
N HIS A 65 18.75 -16.54 -11.79
CA HIS A 65 19.82 -16.32 -10.83
C HIS A 65 19.95 -14.83 -10.45
N GLY A 66 20.14 -14.55 -9.15
CA GLY A 66 20.16 -13.21 -8.58
C GLY A 66 18.78 -12.60 -8.31
N ARG A 67 17.72 -12.98 -9.05
CA ARG A 67 16.38 -12.39 -8.90
C ARG A 67 15.70 -12.78 -7.60
N GLY A 68 15.89 -14.01 -7.11
CA GLY A 68 15.30 -14.44 -5.84
C GLY A 68 15.90 -13.69 -4.66
N THR A 69 17.22 -13.51 -4.67
CA THR A 69 17.93 -12.73 -3.66
C THR A 69 17.51 -11.26 -3.67
N GLU A 70 17.44 -10.64 -4.85
CA GLU A 70 17.01 -9.24 -5.00
C GLU A 70 15.56 -9.02 -4.57
N LEU A 71 14.64 -9.89 -5.02
CA LEU A 71 13.24 -9.84 -4.61
C LEU A 71 13.12 -9.94 -3.08
N ALA A 72 13.85 -10.86 -2.45
CA ALA A 72 13.82 -10.99 -1.01
C ALA A 72 14.38 -9.76 -0.29
N ASN A 73 15.42 -9.12 -0.82
CA ASN A 73 15.97 -7.89 -0.24
C ASN A 73 14.98 -6.73 -0.36
N LEU A 74 14.35 -6.55 -1.52
CA LEU A 74 13.31 -5.54 -1.72
C LEU A 74 12.10 -5.78 -0.82
N LEU A 75 11.70 -7.05 -0.64
CA LEU A 75 10.63 -7.42 0.28
C LEU A 75 11.00 -7.11 1.73
N ARG A 76 12.21 -7.42 2.20
CA ARG A 76 12.66 -7.05 3.55
C ARG A 76 12.64 -5.53 3.75
N GLN A 77 13.07 -4.77 2.75
CA GLN A 77 13.01 -3.31 2.80
C GLN A 77 11.55 -2.83 2.87
N ALA A 78 10.64 -3.42 2.10
CA ALA A 78 9.23 -3.08 2.14
C ALA A 78 8.53 -3.49 3.45
N MET A 79 8.92 -4.63 4.03
CA MET A 79 8.45 -5.09 5.36
C MET A 79 8.84 -4.08 6.44
N ASN A 80 10.12 -3.69 6.47
CA ASN A 80 10.68 -2.78 7.47
C ASN A 80 10.34 -1.31 7.20
N GLY A 81 10.09 -0.97 5.94
CA GLY A 81 9.76 0.36 5.43
C GLY A 81 8.28 0.71 5.55
N THR A 82 7.48 -0.05 6.30
CA THR A 82 6.08 0.28 6.61
C THR A 82 5.95 1.46 7.60
N THR A 83 6.99 2.26 7.78
CA THR A 83 6.76 3.70 7.90
C THR A 83 6.30 4.17 6.52
N LEU A 84 4.99 4.15 6.27
CA LEU A 84 4.45 5.13 5.31
C LEU A 84 5.19 6.45 5.62
N PRO A 85 5.64 7.24 4.63
CA PRO A 85 5.74 8.66 4.90
C PRO A 85 4.37 8.99 5.48
N ALA A 86 4.33 9.32 6.78
CA ALA A 86 3.16 10.00 7.30
C ALA A 86 2.89 11.08 6.27
N PRO A 87 1.65 11.23 5.76
CA PRO A 87 1.35 12.32 4.84
C PRO A 87 2.01 13.53 5.46
N THR A 88 3.00 14.10 4.76
CA THR A 88 3.87 15.11 5.34
C THR A 88 2.93 16.09 6.00
N ALA A 89 2.90 16.12 7.33
CA ALA A 89 2.04 17.04 8.00
C ALA A 89 2.54 18.37 7.46
N ALA A 90 1.68 19.09 6.74
CA ALA A 90 1.93 20.48 6.47
C ALA A 90 2.38 21.08 7.81
N PRO A 91 3.45 21.89 7.84
CA PRO A 91 3.95 22.48 9.07
C PRO A 91 2.74 22.90 9.89
N VAL A 92 2.58 22.31 11.08
CA VAL A 92 1.56 22.75 12.02
C VAL A 92 1.98 24.17 12.35
N GLU A 93 1.37 25.13 11.66
CA GLU A 93 1.43 26.51 12.06
C GLU A 93 1.01 26.55 13.54
N PRO A 94 1.69 27.37 14.37
CA PRO A 94 1.33 27.52 15.76
C PRO A 94 -0.19 27.66 15.86
N ALA A 95 -0.80 27.02 16.85
CA ALA A 95 -2.23 27.10 17.14
C ALA A 95 -2.67 28.56 17.37
N ALA A 96 -2.78 29.32 16.29
CA ALA A 96 -3.34 30.64 16.22
C ALA A 96 -4.80 30.44 15.83
N ASP A 97 -5.62 30.52 16.87
CA ASP A 97 -7.03 30.85 16.83
C ASP A 97 -7.86 30.04 15.85
N LEU A 98 -8.19 28.83 16.27
CA LEU A 98 -9.32 28.06 15.72
C LEU A 98 -10.59 28.93 15.62
N ILE A 99 -10.77 29.91 16.53
CA ILE A 99 -11.88 30.87 16.49
C ILE A 99 -11.75 31.83 15.30
N ALA A 100 -10.57 32.40 15.03
CA ALA A 100 -10.35 33.30 13.90
C ALA A 100 -10.51 32.59 12.54
N GLN A 101 -10.23 31.29 12.47
CA GLN A 101 -10.45 30.47 11.27
C GLN A 101 -11.94 30.16 11.04
N VAL A 102 -12.72 29.99 12.11
CA VAL A 102 -14.18 29.83 12.04
C VAL A 102 -14.86 31.13 11.58
N GLU A 103 -14.38 32.29 12.04
CA GLU A 103 -14.87 33.60 11.58
C GLU A 103 -14.65 33.79 10.07
N LYS A 104 -13.45 33.48 9.55
CA LYS A 104 -13.17 33.54 8.11
C LYS A 104 -14.04 32.59 7.27
N LEU A 105 -14.41 31.43 7.80
CA LEU A 105 -15.32 30.50 7.11
C LEU A 105 -16.76 31.01 7.07
N ALA A 106 -17.18 31.80 8.05
CA ALA A 106 -18.51 32.43 8.08
C ALA A 106 -18.62 33.63 7.12
N GLU A 107 -17.51 34.19 6.65
CA GLU A 107 -17.46 35.31 5.69
C GLU A 107 -17.50 34.85 4.22
N LEU A 108 -17.16 33.59 3.92
CA LEU A 108 -17.15 33.05 2.55
C LEU A 108 -18.53 33.01 1.84
N PRO A 109 -19.68 32.82 2.52
CA PRO A 109 -21.00 32.94 1.89
C PRO A 109 -21.30 34.36 1.39
N ALA A 110 -20.80 35.39 2.08
CA ALA A 110 -21.05 36.79 1.73
C ALA A 110 -20.31 37.23 0.45
N ALA A 111 -19.32 36.46 0.00
CA ALA A 111 -18.60 36.69 -1.25
C ALA A 111 -19.33 36.16 -2.50
N GLY A 112 -20.48 35.49 -2.35
CA GLY A 112 -21.35 35.07 -3.45
C GLY A 112 -20.78 33.95 -4.34
N ILE A 113 -19.81 33.17 -3.85
CA ILE A 113 -19.09 32.14 -4.62
C ILE A 113 -19.69 30.73 -4.42
N PHE A 114 -20.60 30.54 -3.45
CA PHE A 114 -21.26 29.25 -3.21
C PHE A 114 -22.78 29.40 -3.09
N ASN A 115 -23.51 28.43 -3.65
CA ASN A 115 -24.94 28.29 -3.44
C ASN A 115 -25.18 27.66 -2.05
N ASP A 116 -26.26 28.07 -1.36
CA ASP A 116 -26.49 27.76 0.07
C ASP A 116 -26.49 26.25 0.38
N ASP A 117 -26.91 25.41 -0.58
CA ASP A 117 -26.94 23.96 -0.46
C ASP A 117 -25.54 23.32 -0.38
N GLU A 118 -24.54 23.87 -1.07
CA GLU A 118 -23.18 23.34 -1.07
C GLU A 118 -22.46 23.66 0.26
N PHE A 119 -22.78 24.82 0.84
CA PHE A 119 -22.25 25.22 2.15
C PHE A 119 -22.83 24.37 3.27
N ALA A 120 -24.14 24.04 3.21
CA ALA A 120 -24.78 23.17 4.19
C ALA A 120 -24.18 21.76 4.19
N GLN A 121 -23.89 21.18 3.01
CA GLN A 121 -23.27 19.85 2.89
C GLN A 121 -21.83 19.82 3.40
N ALA A 122 -21.04 20.87 3.11
CA ALA A 122 -19.67 20.99 3.61
C ALA A 122 -19.65 21.13 5.14
N LYS A 123 -20.60 21.88 5.72
CA LYS A 123 -20.75 22.05 7.17
C LYS A 123 -21.16 20.76 7.87
N ALA A 124 -22.11 20.01 7.32
CA ALA A 124 -22.54 18.71 7.84
C ALA A 124 -21.38 17.71 7.85
N LYS A 125 -20.63 17.63 6.74
CA LYS A 125 -19.45 16.78 6.61
C LYS A 125 -18.32 17.17 7.58
N ALA A 126 -18.14 18.46 7.85
CA ALA A 126 -17.15 18.95 8.82
C ALA A 126 -17.55 18.67 10.27
N LEU A 127 -18.86 18.61 10.57
CA LEU A 127 -19.40 18.37 11.91
C LEU A 127 -19.73 16.89 12.17
N GLY A 128 -19.61 16.01 11.17
CA GLY A 128 -19.81 14.57 11.32
C GLY A 128 -21.26 14.14 11.53
N ILE A 129 -22.21 14.92 11.01
CA ILE A 129 -23.66 14.67 11.03
C ILE A 129 -24.23 14.58 9.62
#